data_AF-A0A7S2KXB7-F1
#
_entry.id   AF-A0A7S2KXB7-F1
#
_cell.length_a   1.000
_cell.length_b   1.000
_cell.length_c   1.000
_cell.angle_alpha   90.00
_cell.angle_beta   90.00
_cell.angle_gamma   90.00
#
_symmetry.space_group_name_H-M   'P 1'
#
loop_
_entity.id
_entity.type
_entity.pdbx_description
1 polymer ?
#
loop_
_entity_poly.entity_id
_entity_poly.type
_entity_poly.pdbx_seq_one_letter_code
_entity_poly.pdbx_strand_id
1 'polypeptide(L)'
;MCDKVDSIANTTKVDSNEMLAFVSSNEDETKRAPKREPDAIEFLCMLKEFQSKCEREGDYLQAGKTKEKIEIVIRQEEHRREHVIRTRHMLEKRKLQEAHLKQYLEFNEDWDDYLKEYDEKAKQCMQEMCKKHEEKFQAFQQELKDQILSKPPKWSRELLQWRKRQHILAGAKNYAQAQKTKVISDMLEDEERNSMNTNISDSFAKKEANFRKHQNAEISALEKRIESRRKDFTCKREHDCNRLMKRNKNIQASLDSKQVAECANK
;
A
#
# COMPACT_ATOMS: atom_id res chain seq x y z
N MET A 1 25.69 17.90 3.82
CA MET A 1 25.08 17.47 5.10
C MET A 1 23.91 16.56 4.79
N CYS A 2 24.18 15.29 4.51
CA CYS A 2 23.19 14.20 4.43
C CYS A 2 23.98 12.90 4.39
N ASP A 3 24.59 12.53 5.51
CA ASP A 3 25.22 11.21 5.71
C ASP A 3 25.08 10.87 7.19
N LYS A 4 24.06 10.07 7.53
CA LYS A 4 23.93 9.25 8.76
C LYS A 4 22.51 8.69 8.87
N VAL A 5 22.14 7.79 7.98
CA VAL A 5 21.08 6.79 8.26
C VAL A 5 21.43 5.47 7.57
N ASP A 6 22.65 4.98 7.77
CA ASP A 6 23.06 3.62 7.43
C ASP A 6 23.81 3.01 8.60
N SER A 7 23.08 2.66 9.66
CA SER A 7 23.50 1.69 10.65
C SER A 7 22.33 1.42 11.58
N ILE A 8 21.63 0.31 11.38
CA ILE A 8 21.01 -0.60 12.37
C ILE A 8 20.21 -1.60 11.49
N ALA A 9 20.96 -2.40 10.73
CA ALA A 9 20.43 -3.55 10.02
C ALA A 9 21.41 -4.68 10.28
N ASN A 10 21.38 -5.21 11.51
CA ASN A 10 21.74 -6.58 11.82
C ASN A 10 21.47 -6.86 13.30
N THR A 11 21.10 -8.12 13.56
CA THR A 11 20.84 -8.77 14.85
C THR A 11 19.40 -8.66 15.37
N THR A 12 18.53 -9.56 14.90
CA THR A 12 17.89 -10.59 15.74
C THR A 12 16.98 -11.46 14.87
N LYS A 13 17.53 -12.56 14.34
CA LYS A 13 16.69 -13.72 14.02
C LYS A 13 16.38 -14.37 15.37
N VAL A 14 15.25 -14.02 15.97
CA VAL A 14 14.69 -14.79 17.07
C VAL A 14 13.88 -15.91 16.43
N ASP A 15 14.34 -17.13 16.62
CA ASP A 15 13.69 -18.34 16.11
C ASP A 15 12.30 -18.48 16.76
N SER A 16 11.27 -18.42 15.92
CA SER A 16 9.87 -18.47 16.36
C SER A 16 9.50 -19.80 17.04
N ASN A 17 10.31 -20.85 16.84
CA ASN A 17 10.13 -22.12 17.55
C ASN A 17 10.69 -22.11 18.98
N GLU A 18 11.66 -21.25 19.30
CA GLU A 18 12.27 -21.19 20.64
C GLU A 18 11.37 -20.43 21.62
N MET A 19 10.57 -19.46 21.12
CA MET A 19 9.64 -18.69 21.94
C MET A 19 8.35 -19.47 22.27
N LEU A 20 7.90 -20.35 21.38
CA LEU A 20 6.74 -21.23 21.61
C LEU A 20 7.05 -22.37 22.60
N ALA A 21 8.29 -22.86 22.64
CA ALA A 21 8.72 -23.88 23.60
C ALA A 21 8.77 -23.35 25.06
N PHE A 22 9.02 -22.05 25.25
CA PHE A 22 8.99 -21.41 26.58
C PHE A 22 7.56 -21.25 27.12
N VAL A 23 6.56 -21.13 26.24
CA VAL A 23 5.14 -20.99 26.63
C VAL A 23 4.59 -22.33 27.12
N SER A 24 4.98 -23.46 26.50
CA SER A 24 4.49 -24.79 26.89
C SER A 24 5.08 -25.34 28.20
N SER A 25 6.17 -24.76 28.72
CA SER A 25 6.79 -25.21 29.98
C SER A 25 6.16 -24.57 31.23
N ASN A 26 5.22 -23.63 31.07
CA ASN A 26 4.57 -22.91 32.18
C ASN A 26 3.14 -23.40 32.48
N GLU A 27 2.65 -24.45 31.83
CA GLU A 27 1.27 -24.92 32.03
C GLU A 27 1.11 -25.87 33.23
N ASP A 28 2.20 -26.37 33.83
CA ASP A 28 2.14 -27.41 34.88
C ASP A 28 2.21 -26.91 36.35
N GLU A 29 2.26 -25.59 36.60
CA GLU A 29 2.19 -25.05 37.98
C GLU A 29 0.76 -24.66 38.42
N THR A 30 -0.27 -24.89 37.60
CA THR A 30 -1.65 -24.50 37.93
C THR A 30 -2.45 -25.52 38.76
N LYS A 31 -1.81 -26.56 39.31
CA LYS A 31 -2.46 -27.55 40.21
C LYS A 31 -1.92 -27.53 41.65
N ARG A 32 -1.78 -26.35 42.24
CA ARG A 32 -1.84 -26.21 43.70
C ARG A 32 -3.15 -25.52 44.07
N ALA A 33 -4.06 -26.32 44.62
CA ALA A 33 -5.26 -25.82 45.28
C ALA A 33 -4.86 -24.67 46.23
N PRO A 34 -5.58 -23.53 46.22
CA PRO A 34 -5.28 -22.45 47.14
C PRO A 34 -5.52 -22.99 48.54
N LYS A 35 -4.45 -23.17 49.31
CA LYS A 35 -4.57 -23.31 50.77
C LYS A 35 -5.41 -22.12 51.23
N ARG A 36 -6.56 -22.38 51.84
CA ARG A 36 -7.35 -21.34 52.52
C ARG A 36 -6.47 -20.77 53.62
N GLU A 37 -5.76 -19.69 53.31
CA GLU A 37 -5.25 -18.80 54.34
C GLU A 37 -6.46 -18.30 55.13
N PRO A 38 -6.41 -18.25 56.47
CA PRO A 38 -7.46 -17.62 57.24
C PRO A 38 -7.67 -16.21 56.69
N ASP A 39 -8.92 -15.82 56.40
CA ASP A 39 -9.20 -14.51 55.84
C ASP A 39 -8.54 -13.47 56.74
N ALA A 40 -7.66 -12.63 56.18
CA ALA A 40 -6.93 -11.62 56.96
C ALA A 40 -7.91 -10.75 57.78
N ILE A 41 -9.15 -10.61 57.30
CA ILE A 41 -10.27 -9.97 57.99
C ILE A 41 -10.71 -10.76 59.22
N GLU A 42 -10.91 -12.08 59.10
CA GLU A 42 -11.26 -12.96 60.23
C GLU A 42 -10.16 -12.99 61.29
N PHE A 43 -8.88 -13.01 60.87
CA PHE A 43 -7.74 -12.97 61.79
C PHE A 43 -7.64 -11.61 62.50
N LEU A 44 -7.89 -10.50 61.80
CA LEU A 44 -7.97 -9.17 62.41
C LEU A 44 -9.14 -9.04 63.38
N CYS A 45 -10.30 -9.63 63.08
CA CYS A 45 -11.45 -9.69 63.99
C CYS A 45 -11.10 -10.45 65.28
N MET A 46 -10.49 -11.63 65.16
CA MET A 46 -10.05 -12.42 66.32
C MET A 46 -9.02 -11.67 67.17
N LEU A 47 -8.05 -10.97 66.56
CA LEU A 47 -7.06 -10.18 67.28
C LEU A 47 -7.70 -8.98 68.00
N LYS A 48 -8.68 -8.31 67.39
CA LYS A 48 -9.44 -7.21 68.04
C LYS A 48 -10.28 -7.69 69.21
N GLU A 49 -10.91 -8.86 69.10
CA GLU A 49 -11.64 -9.48 70.20
C GLU A 49 -10.72 -9.90 71.35
N PHE A 50 -9.53 -10.43 71.02
CA PHE A 50 -8.51 -10.79 72.01
C PHE A 50 -7.96 -9.53 72.71
N GLN A 51 -7.70 -8.45 71.97
CA GLN A 51 -7.33 -7.16 72.55
C GLN A 51 -8.40 -6.66 73.54
N SER A 52 -9.68 -6.68 73.14
CA SER A 52 -10.80 -6.25 74.00
C SER A 52 -11.00 -7.15 75.23
N LYS A 53 -10.60 -8.42 75.18
CA LYS A 53 -10.56 -9.32 76.35
C LYS A 53 -9.42 -8.93 77.31
N CYS A 54 -8.21 -8.73 76.79
CA CYS A 54 -7.05 -8.32 77.60
C CYS A 54 -7.25 -6.94 78.26
N GLU A 55 -7.91 -6.00 77.58
CA GLU A 55 -8.25 -4.69 78.13
C GLU A 55 -9.27 -4.78 79.28
N ARG A 56 -10.22 -5.72 79.21
CA ARG A 56 -11.20 -5.98 80.29
C ARG A 56 -10.59 -6.69 81.49
N GLU A 57 -9.60 -7.55 81.27
CA GLU A 57 -8.89 -8.31 82.30
C GLU A 57 -7.78 -7.51 82.98
N GLY A 58 -7.44 -6.31 82.46
CA GLY A 58 -6.40 -5.43 82.99
C GLY A 58 -4.98 -5.79 82.58
N ASP A 59 -4.78 -6.75 81.67
CA ASP A 59 -3.47 -7.13 81.12
C ASP A 59 -3.10 -6.24 79.92
N TYR A 60 -2.70 -5.02 80.24
CA TYR A 60 -2.29 -4.02 79.23
C TYR A 60 -1.03 -4.43 78.45
N LEU A 61 -0.19 -5.32 79.01
CA LEU A 61 1.02 -5.77 78.34
C LEU A 61 0.68 -6.68 77.15
N GLN A 62 -0.27 -7.59 77.32
CA GLN A 62 -0.76 -8.43 76.22
C GLN A 62 -1.63 -7.67 75.23
N ALA A 63 -2.41 -6.68 75.69
CA ALA A 63 -3.14 -5.77 74.81
C ALA A 63 -2.18 -4.99 73.89
N GLY A 64 -1.06 -4.47 74.43
CA GLY A 64 -0.03 -3.79 73.64
C GLY A 64 0.63 -4.69 72.59
N LYS A 65 1.00 -5.92 72.96
CA LYS A 65 1.53 -6.91 72.01
C LYS A 65 0.52 -7.31 70.93
N THR A 66 -0.76 -7.36 71.27
CA THR A 66 -1.84 -7.69 70.32
C THR A 66 -2.07 -6.53 69.36
N LYS A 67 -2.04 -5.28 69.84
CA LYS A 67 -2.11 -4.08 69.00
C LYS A 67 -0.96 -4.03 67.98
N GLU A 68 0.27 -4.30 68.41
CA GLU A 68 1.43 -4.37 67.50
C GLU A 68 1.23 -5.44 66.41
N LYS A 69 0.70 -6.61 66.78
CA LYS A 69 0.34 -7.67 65.83
C LYS A 69 -0.75 -7.24 64.86
N ILE A 70 -1.79 -6.54 65.31
CA ILE A 70 -2.84 -5.97 64.45
C ILE A 70 -2.23 -5.01 63.43
N GLU A 71 -1.35 -4.11 63.86
CA GLU A 71 -0.68 -3.15 62.96
C GLU A 71 0.22 -3.83 61.92
N ILE A 72 0.90 -4.93 62.29
CA ILE A 72 1.70 -5.72 61.34
C ILE A 72 0.81 -6.39 60.30
N VAL A 73 -0.30 -7.02 60.71
CA VAL A 73 -1.22 -7.71 59.80
C VAL A 73 -1.90 -6.71 58.85
N ILE A 74 -2.32 -5.53 59.35
CA ILE A 74 -2.86 -4.45 58.51
C ILE A 74 -1.85 -4.03 57.46
N ARG A 75 -0.60 -3.75 57.84
CA ARG A 75 0.47 -3.37 56.90
C ARG A 75 0.75 -4.44 55.85
N GLN A 76 0.76 -5.71 56.24
CA GLN A 76 0.97 -6.83 55.31
C GLN A 76 -0.19 -6.95 54.31
N GLU A 77 -1.42 -6.82 54.79
CA GLU A 77 -2.62 -6.91 53.95
C GLU A 77 -2.75 -5.71 53.01
N GLU A 78 -2.42 -4.50 53.47
CA GLU A 78 -2.29 -3.31 52.63
C GLU A 78 -1.26 -3.57 51.52
N HIS A 79 -0.03 -3.97 51.87
CA HIS A 79 1.02 -4.26 50.88
C HIS A 79 0.58 -5.32 49.85
N ARG A 80 -0.09 -6.39 50.30
CA ARG A 80 -0.63 -7.44 49.43
C ARG A 80 -1.69 -6.87 48.47
N ARG A 81 -2.64 -6.08 48.97
CA ARG A 81 -3.67 -5.41 48.15
C ARG A 81 -3.03 -4.48 47.12
N GLU A 82 -2.05 -3.69 47.52
CA GLU A 82 -1.32 -2.82 46.59
C GLU A 82 -0.59 -3.59 45.50
N HIS A 83 0.02 -4.72 45.85
CA HIS A 83 0.69 -5.58 44.89
C HIS A 83 -0.32 -6.15 43.88
N VAL A 84 -1.45 -6.70 44.34
CA VAL A 84 -2.50 -7.24 43.46
C VAL A 84 -3.03 -6.18 42.49
N ILE A 85 -3.33 -4.97 42.99
CA ILE A 85 -3.81 -3.86 42.16
C ILE A 85 -2.76 -3.48 41.10
N ARG A 86 -1.49 -3.32 41.51
CA ARG A 86 -0.39 -3.01 40.58
C ARG A 86 -0.22 -4.07 39.50
N THR A 87 -0.21 -5.35 39.87
CA THR A 87 -0.10 -6.46 38.92
C THR A 87 -1.26 -6.48 37.94
N ARG A 88 -2.50 -6.28 38.41
CA ARG A 88 -3.68 -6.21 37.55
C ARG A 88 -3.59 -5.03 36.59
N HIS A 89 -3.24 -3.84 37.07
CA HIS A 89 -3.07 -2.64 36.22
C HIS A 89 -2.03 -2.86 35.11
N MET A 90 -0.91 -3.50 35.45
CA MET A 90 0.14 -3.87 34.48
C MET A 90 -0.38 -4.85 33.43
N LEU A 91 -1.14 -5.87 33.82
CA LEU A 91 -1.72 -6.84 32.89
C LEU A 91 -2.76 -6.20 31.96
N GLU A 92 -3.61 -5.32 32.49
CA GLU A 92 -4.58 -4.57 31.69
C GLU A 92 -3.91 -3.68 30.65
N LYS A 93 -2.83 -2.96 31.03
CA LYS A 93 -2.04 -2.17 30.09
C LYS A 93 -1.42 -3.04 29.00
N ARG A 94 -0.85 -4.19 29.36
CA ARG A 94 -0.26 -5.12 28.38
C ARG A 94 -1.31 -5.61 27.39
N LYS A 95 -2.46 -6.08 27.88
CA LYS A 95 -3.58 -6.53 27.02
C LYS A 95 -4.07 -5.41 26.09
N LEU A 96 -4.14 -4.19 26.60
CA LEU A 96 -4.53 -3.04 25.78
C LEU A 96 -3.49 -2.76 24.69
N GLN A 97 -2.20 -2.82 25.00
CA GLN A 97 -1.12 -2.66 24.01
C GLN A 97 -1.15 -3.76 22.95
N GLU A 98 -1.35 -5.03 23.34
CA GLU A 98 -1.50 -6.16 22.43
C GLU A 98 -2.70 -5.95 21.49
N ALA A 99 -3.84 -5.51 22.03
CA ALA A 99 -5.02 -5.19 21.24
C ALA A 99 -4.78 -4.02 20.27
N HIS A 100 -4.09 -2.96 20.70
CA HIS A 100 -3.74 -1.83 19.83
C HIS A 100 -2.79 -2.25 18.70
N LEU A 101 -1.79 -3.08 19.00
CA LEU A 101 -0.86 -3.61 18.01
C LEU A 101 -1.60 -4.46 16.97
N LYS A 102 -2.46 -5.37 17.42
CA LYS A 102 -3.28 -6.19 16.53
C LYS A 102 -4.14 -5.34 15.60
N GLN A 103 -4.86 -4.35 16.14
CA GLN A 103 -5.65 -3.41 15.34
C GLN A 103 -4.81 -2.65 14.31
N TYR A 104 -3.57 -2.28 14.66
CA TYR A 104 -2.67 -1.60 13.74
C TYR A 104 -2.18 -2.52 12.62
N LEU A 105 -1.90 -3.79 12.93
CA LEU A 105 -1.50 -4.78 11.92
C LEU A 105 -2.64 -5.04 10.94
N GLU A 106 -3.84 -5.35 11.45
CA GLU A 106 -5.04 -5.56 10.63
C GLU A 106 -5.33 -4.33 9.75
N PHE A 107 -5.25 -3.13 10.31
CA PHE A 107 -5.41 -1.89 9.56
C PHE A 107 -4.41 -1.77 8.40
N ASN A 108 -3.14 -2.13 8.61
CA ASN A 108 -2.15 -2.04 7.54
C ASN A 108 -2.39 -3.09 6.45
N GLU A 109 -2.71 -4.32 6.85
CA GLU A 109 -3.04 -5.40 5.93
C GLU A 109 -4.22 -5.03 5.03
N ASP A 110 -5.32 -4.56 5.62
CA ASP A 110 -6.52 -4.11 4.90
C ASP A 110 -6.18 -3.01 3.87
N TRP A 111 -5.33 -2.06 4.25
CA TRP A 111 -4.92 -0.96 3.36
C TRP A 111 -3.95 -1.42 2.26
N ASP A 112 -3.05 -2.34 2.58
CA ASP A 112 -2.11 -2.90 1.62
C ASP A 112 -2.84 -3.73 0.56
N ASP A 113 -3.82 -4.54 0.97
CA ASP A 113 -4.69 -5.30 0.07
C ASP A 113 -5.56 -4.38 -0.79
N TYR A 114 -6.17 -3.35 -0.18
CA TYR A 114 -6.96 -2.37 -0.93
C TYR A 114 -6.14 -1.65 -2.01
N LEU A 115 -4.91 -1.21 -1.68
CA LEU A 115 -4.03 -0.55 -2.63
C LEU A 115 -3.55 -1.50 -3.73
N LYS A 116 -3.27 -2.75 -3.37
CA LYS A 116 -2.87 -3.79 -4.32
C LYS A 116 -3.98 -4.07 -5.33
N GLU A 117 -5.23 -4.25 -4.87
CA GLU A 117 -6.38 -4.43 -5.76
C GLU A 117 -6.57 -3.23 -6.69
N TYR A 118 -6.37 -2.01 -6.19
CA TYR A 118 -6.45 -0.81 -7.01
C TYR A 118 -5.37 -0.80 -8.09
N ASP A 119 -4.11 -1.09 -7.72
CA ASP A 119 -2.98 -1.14 -8.65
C ASP A 119 -3.17 -2.24 -9.72
N GLU A 120 -3.76 -3.38 -9.35
CA GLU A 120 -4.12 -4.46 -10.29
C GLU A 120 -5.21 -4.03 -11.28
N LYS A 121 -6.30 -3.43 -10.80
CA LYS A 121 -7.39 -2.89 -11.64
C LYS A 121 -6.88 -1.77 -12.55
N ALA A 122 -5.97 -0.92 -12.06
CA ALA A 122 -5.35 0.15 -12.85
C ALA A 122 -4.47 -0.42 -13.98
N LYS A 123 -3.68 -1.46 -13.70
CA LYS A 123 -2.89 -2.17 -14.72
C LYS A 123 -3.78 -2.79 -15.81
N GLN A 124 -4.88 -3.43 -15.42
CA GLN A 124 -5.84 -4.01 -16.38
C GLN A 124 -6.43 -2.91 -17.29
N CYS A 125 -6.85 -1.79 -16.71
CA CYS A 125 -7.36 -0.64 -17.48
C CYS A 125 -6.33 -0.10 -18.49
N MET A 126 -5.06 0.02 -18.07
CA MET A 126 -3.96 0.42 -18.95
C MET A 126 -3.75 -0.59 -20.10
N GLN A 127 -3.73 -1.89 -19.80
CA GLN A 127 -3.58 -2.94 -20.81
C GLN A 127 -4.72 -2.92 -21.82
N GLU A 128 -5.97 -2.77 -21.36
CA GLU A 128 -7.14 -2.65 -22.24
C GLU A 128 -7.05 -1.42 -23.15
N MET A 129 -6.61 -0.27 -22.63
CA MET A 129 -6.42 0.93 -23.43
C MET A 129 -5.34 0.73 -24.48
N CYS A 130 -4.18 0.17 -24.11
CA CYS A 130 -3.11 -0.13 -25.06
C CYS A 130 -3.57 -1.10 -26.16
N LYS A 131 -4.33 -2.14 -25.80
CA LYS A 131 -4.88 -3.08 -26.78
C LYS A 131 -5.85 -2.39 -27.75
N LYS A 132 -6.77 -1.56 -27.24
CA LYS A 132 -7.70 -0.77 -28.07
C LYS A 132 -6.96 0.22 -28.95
N HIS A 133 -5.87 0.81 -28.47
CA HIS A 133 -5.01 1.70 -29.26
C HIS A 133 -4.33 0.94 -30.40
N GLU A 134 -3.81 -0.25 -30.15
CA GLU A 134 -3.20 -1.10 -31.19
C GLU A 134 -4.21 -1.50 -32.27
N GLU A 135 -5.40 -1.94 -31.88
CA GLU A 135 -6.48 -2.28 -32.83
C GLU A 135 -6.88 -1.08 -33.71
N LYS A 136 -7.08 0.10 -33.09
CA LYS A 136 -7.38 1.33 -33.82
C LYS A 136 -6.24 1.75 -34.74
N PHE A 137 -4.99 1.54 -34.32
CA PHE A 137 -3.81 1.86 -35.10
C PHE A 137 -3.71 1.00 -36.36
N GLN A 138 -3.96 -0.31 -36.24
CA GLN A 138 -3.99 -1.23 -37.37
C GLN A 138 -5.10 -0.87 -38.36
N ALA A 139 -6.31 -0.59 -37.86
CA ALA A 139 -7.43 -0.14 -38.69
C ALA A 139 -7.10 1.17 -39.44
N PHE A 140 -6.49 2.13 -38.76
CA PHE A 140 -6.04 3.39 -39.36
C PHE A 140 -4.99 3.18 -40.46
N GLN A 141 -4.03 2.27 -40.25
CA GLN A 141 -3.04 1.93 -41.27
C GLN A 141 -3.67 1.26 -42.50
N GLN A 142 -4.67 0.39 -42.31
CA GLN A 142 -5.41 -0.23 -43.41
C GLN A 142 -6.20 0.82 -44.20
N GLU A 143 -6.94 1.69 -43.51
CA GLU A 143 -7.69 2.77 -44.15
C GLU A 143 -6.79 3.71 -44.95
N LEU A 144 -5.60 4.05 -44.43
CA LEU A 144 -4.62 4.86 -45.14
C LEU A 144 -4.11 4.17 -46.42
N LYS A 145 -3.83 2.87 -46.35
CA LYS A 145 -3.40 2.09 -47.53
C LYS A 145 -4.50 2.07 -48.59
N ASP A 146 -5.76 1.86 -48.20
CA ASP A 146 -6.89 1.86 -49.13
C ASP A 146 -7.12 3.25 -49.76
N GLN A 147 -6.95 4.33 -48.98
CA GLN A 147 -7.00 5.70 -49.50
C GLN A 147 -5.89 6.02 -50.52
N ILE A 148 -4.73 5.37 -50.41
CA ILE A 148 -3.62 5.50 -51.36
C ILE A 148 -3.90 4.68 -52.61
N LEU A 149 -4.25 3.39 -52.45
CA LEU A 149 -4.50 2.47 -53.56
C LEU A 149 -5.70 2.87 -54.42
N SER A 150 -6.70 3.53 -53.84
CA SER A 150 -7.88 4.01 -54.56
C SER A 150 -7.62 5.20 -55.48
N LYS A 151 -6.50 5.93 -55.31
CA LYS A 151 -6.19 7.12 -56.10
C LYS A 151 -5.21 6.79 -57.23
N PRO A 152 -5.57 6.99 -58.51
CA PRO A 152 -4.65 6.73 -59.61
C PRO A 152 -3.43 7.68 -59.53
N PRO A 153 -2.23 7.21 -59.92
CA PRO A 153 -1.04 8.04 -59.98
C PRO A 153 -1.26 9.27 -60.87
N LYS A 154 -0.80 10.44 -60.41
CA LYS A 154 -0.92 11.70 -61.15
C LYS A 154 0.42 12.05 -61.80
N TRP A 155 0.57 11.64 -63.05
CA TRP A 155 1.73 11.96 -63.88
C TRP A 155 1.78 13.44 -64.28
N SER A 156 2.98 13.97 -64.46
CA SER A 156 3.14 15.33 -64.94
C SER A 156 2.66 15.49 -66.37
N ARG A 157 2.29 16.73 -66.71
CA ARG A 157 1.90 17.08 -68.09
C ARG A 157 3.06 16.92 -69.07
N GLU A 158 4.31 17.01 -68.60
CA GLU A 158 5.50 16.83 -69.41
C GLU A 158 5.70 15.36 -69.78
N LEU A 159 5.60 14.44 -68.81
CA LEU A 159 5.68 13.00 -69.07
C LEU A 159 4.62 12.54 -70.08
N LEU A 160 3.37 13.01 -69.90
CA LEU A 160 2.28 12.69 -70.82
C LEU A 160 2.54 13.19 -72.25
N GLN A 161 3.18 14.36 -72.39
CA GLN A 161 3.58 14.89 -73.70
C GLN A 161 4.70 14.07 -74.34
N TRP A 162 5.72 13.68 -73.58
CA TRP A 162 6.80 12.80 -74.05
C TRP A 162 6.27 11.43 -74.50
N ARG A 163 5.37 10.82 -73.72
CA ARG A 163 4.67 9.56 -74.09
C ARG A 163 3.81 9.72 -75.34
N LYS A 164 3.09 10.83 -75.50
CA LYS A 164 2.33 11.13 -76.73
C LYS A 164 3.26 11.27 -77.94
N ARG A 165 4.39 11.97 -77.79
CA ARG A 165 5.39 12.15 -78.86
C ARG A 165 6.02 10.81 -79.26
N GLN A 166 6.35 9.96 -78.29
CA GLN A 166 6.82 8.59 -78.52
C GLN A 166 5.84 7.81 -79.40
N HIS A 167 4.54 7.83 -79.06
CA HIS A 167 3.51 7.10 -79.81
C HIS A 167 3.33 7.62 -81.24
N ILE A 168 3.37 8.94 -81.45
CA ILE A 168 3.29 9.54 -82.79
C ILE A 168 4.49 9.14 -83.65
N LEU A 169 5.72 9.21 -83.11
CA LEU A 169 6.94 8.83 -83.84
C LEU A 169 6.98 7.34 -84.19
N ALA A 170 6.51 6.47 -83.28
CA ALA A 170 6.37 5.05 -83.52
C ALA A 170 5.33 4.75 -84.63
N GLY A 171 4.17 5.42 -84.58
CA GLY A 171 3.14 5.31 -85.61
C GLY A 171 3.61 5.77 -87.00
N ALA A 172 4.46 6.79 -87.05
CA ALA A 172 5.13 7.26 -88.26
C ALA A 172 6.30 6.36 -88.73
N LYS A 173 6.53 5.20 -88.09
CA LYS A 173 7.63 4.26 -88.35
C LYS A 173 9.04 4.84 -88.16
N ASN A 174 9.17 5.97 -87.46
CA ASN A 174 10.47 6.56 -87.13
C ASN A 174 11.02 5.97 -85.83
N TYR A 175 11.46 4.71 -85.89
CA TYR A 175 11.86 3.94 -84.72
C TYR A 175 13.09 4.50 -84.00
N ALA A 176 14.04 5.07 -84.74
CA ALA A 176 15.26 5.64 -84.17
C ALA A 176 14.96 6.82 -83.25
N GLN A 177 14.09 7.74 -83.66
CA GLN A 177 13.68 8.86 -82.82
C GLN A 177 12.73 8.42 -81.70
N ALA A 178 11.82 7.48 -81.98
CA ALA A 178 10.92 6.94 -80.96
C ALA A 178 11.69 6.28 -79.80
N GLN A 179 12.78 5.55 -80.09
CA GLN A 179 13.62 4.93 -79.07
C GLN A 179 14.32 5.98 -78.19
N LYS A 180 14.81 7.07 -78.78
CA LYS A 180 15.40 8.19 -78.00
C LYS A 180 14.36 8.83 -77.08
N THR A 181 13.15 9.08 -77.59
CA THR A 181 12.05 9.62 -76.79
C THR A 181 11.59 8.66 -75.69
N LYS A 182 11.61 7.35 -75.94
CA LYS A 182 11.31 6.32 -74.93
C LYS A 182 12.27 6.40 -73.76
N VAL A 183 13.58 6.43 -73.99
CA VAL A 183 14.59 6.49 -72.90
C VAL A 183 14.36 7.71 -72.01
N ILE A 184 14.13 8.88 -72.61
CA ILE A 184 13.82 10.12 -71.87
C ILE A 184 12.53 9.97 -71.05
N SER A 185 11.48 9.39 -71.66
CA SER A 185 10.19 9.20 -70.99
C SER A 185 10.29 8.20 -69.83
N ASP A 186 11.02 7.11 -70.01
CA ASP A 186 11.20 6.06 -68.99
C ASP A 186 12.00 6.62 -67.80
N MET A 187 13.06 7.39 -68.05
CA MET A 187 13.80 8.08 -66.98
C MET A 187 12.93 9.06 -66.20
N LEU A 188 12.17 9.92 -66.91
CA LEU A 188 11.28 10.89 -66.27
C LEU A 188 10.15 10.20 -65.49
N GLU A 189 9.62 9.08 -66.00
CA GLU A 189 8.61 8.29 -65.29
C GLU A 189 9.16 7.68 -64.00
N ASP A 190 10.38 7.16 -64.02
CA ASP A 190 11.01 6.60 -62.83
C ASP A 190 11.28 7.67 -61.77
N GLU A 191 11.74 8.85 -62.18
CA GLU A 191 11.92 10.01 -61.28
C GLU A 191 10.59 10.47 -60.66
N GLU A 192 9.55 10.65 -61.47
CA GLU A 192 8.22 11.05 -61.00
C GLU A 192 7.60 9.98 -60.09
N ARG A 193 7.77 8.70 -60.42
CA ARG A 193 7.29 7.58 -59.60
C ARG A 193 7.98 7.56 -58.24
N ASN A 194 9.30 7.74 -58.22
CA ASN A 194 10.06 7.82 -56.97
C ASN A 194 9.63 9.03 -56.12
N SER A 195 9.47 10.21 -56.74
CA SER A 195 8.99 11.40 -56.05
C SER A 195 7.57 11.23 -55.51
N MET A 196 6.66 10.59 -56.24
CA MET A 196 5.32 10.28 -55.75
C MET A 196 5.37 9.31 -54.56
N ASN A 197 6.18 8.26 -54.65
CA ASN A 197 6.34 7.28 -53.57
C ASN A 197 6.92 7.90 -52.30
N THR A 198 7.94 8.77 -52.41
CA THR A 198 8.50 9.47 -51.24
C THR A 198 7.48 10.42 -50.62
N ASN A 199 6.76 11.19 -51.43
CA ASN A 199 5.71 12.08 -50.93
C ASN A 199 4.57 11.32 -50.22
N ILE A 200 4.17 10.16 -50.74
CA ILE A 200 3.18 9.29 -50.12
C ILE A 200 3.72 8.76 -48.79
N SER A 201 4.96 8.26 -48.77
CA SER A 201 5.64 7.76 -47.57
C SER A 201 5.75 8.84 -46.49
N ASP A 202 6.14 10.06 -46.85
CA ASP A 202 6.26 11.19 -45.92
C ASP A 202 4.90 11.63 -45.37
N SER A 203 3.87 11.66 -46.22
CA SER A 203 2.49 11.94 -45.78
C SER A 203 1.99 10.87 -44.82
N PHE A 204 2.29 9.60 -45.11
CA PHE A 204 1.95 8.46 -44.27
C PHE A 204 2.64 8.57 -42.91
N ALA A 205 3.96 8.78 -42.89
CA ALA A 205 4.74 8.92 -41.66
C ALA A 205 4.25 10.09 -40.78
N LYS A 206 3.91 11.23 -41.37
CA LYS A 206 3.35 12.39 -40.65
C LYS A 206 2.00 12.07 -40.00
N LYS A 207 1.10 11.42 -40.75
CA LYS A 207 -0.22 11.01 -40.23
C LYS A 207 -0.08 9.97 -39.11
N GLU A 208 0.81 8.99 -39.28
CA GLU A 208 1.10 7.97 -38.27
C GLU A 208 1.67 8.60 -36.99
N ALA A 209 2.67 9.47 -37.13
CA ALA A 209 3.29 10.16 -36.00
C ALA A 209 2.27 11.00 -35.22
N ASN A 210 1.39 11.72 -35.92
CA ASN A 210 0.31 12.47 -35.29
C ASN A 210 -0.65 11.55 -34.54
N PHE A 211 -1.05 10.42 -35.12
CA PHE A 211 -1.94 9.47 -34.46
C PHE A 211 -1.31 8.87 -33.18
N ARG A 212 -0.06 8.40 -33.27
CA ARG A 212 0.71 7.92 -32.11
C ARG A 212 0.85 8.98 -31.03
N LYS A 213 1.08 10.25 -31.41
CA LYS A 213 1.17 11.36 -30.45
C LYS A 213 -0.13 11.52 -29.66
N HIS A 214 -1.30 11.37 -30.29
CA HIS A 214 -2.59 11.42 -29.60
C HIS A 214 -2.74 10.24 -28.64
N GLN A 215 -2.44 9.01 -29.09
CA GLN A 215 -2.48 7.82 -28.24
C GLN A 215 -1.56 7.94 -27.01
N ASN A 216 -0.32 8.39 -27.21
CA ASN A 216 0.62 8.62 -26.11
C ASN A 216 0.14 9.69 -25.14
N ALA A 217 -0.52 10.74 -25.63
CA ALA A 217 -1.11 11.77 -24.77
C ALA A 217 -2.27 11.23 -23.92
N GLU A 218 -3.12 10.38 -24.50
CA GLU A 218 -4.21 9.70 -23.78
C GLU A 218 -3.67 8.77 -22.69
N ILE A 219 -2.66 7.94 -23.01
CA ILE A 219 -2.01 7.04 -22.06
C ILE A 219 -1.36 7.86 -20.92
N SER A 220 -0.60 8.91 -21.25
CA SER A 220 0.04 9.75 -20.25
C SER A 220 -0.98 10.46 -19.34
N ALA A 221 -2.12 10.89 -19.88
CA ALA A 221 -3.19 11.47 -19.08
C ALA A 221 -3.81 10.44 -18.12
N LEU A 222 -3.99 9.19 -18.56
CA LEU A 222 -4.47 8.10 -17.73
C LEU A 222 -3.48 7.76 -16.61
N GLU A 223 -2.19 7.64 -16.92
CA GLU A 223 -1.12 7.42 -15.94
C GLU A 223 -1.12 8.51 -14.87
N LYS A 224 -1.20 9.78 -15.26
CA LYS A 224 -1.28 10.91 -14.31
C LYS A 224 -2.50 10.83 -13.41
N ARG A 225 -3.66 10.40 -13.95
CA ARG A 225 -4.88 10.21 -13.16
C ARG A 225 -4.73 9.07 -12.15
N ILE A 226 -4.13 7.95 -12.57
CA ILE A 226 -3.87 6.80 -11.68
C ILE A 226 -2.93 7.24 -10.55
N GLU A 227 -1.85 7.92 -10.87
CA GLU A 227 -0.86 8.41 -9.90
C GLU A 227 -1.45 9.45 -8.93
N SER A 228 -2.27 10.38 -9.43
CA SER A 228 -2.97 11.34 -8.57
C SER A 228 -3.89 10.64 -7.57
N ARG A 229 -4.69 9.67 -8.03
CA ARG A 229 -5.56 8.89 -7.13
C ARG A 229 -4.76 8.06 -6.13
N ARG A 230 -3.61 7.52 -6.54
CA ARG A 230 -2.72 6.77 -5.64
C ARG A 230 -2.24 7.65 -4.50
N LYS A 231 -1.83 8.89 -4.79
CA LYS A 231 -1.47 9.89 -3.78
C LYS A 231 -2.64 10.23 -2.85
N ASP A 232 -3.85 10.36 -3.39
CA ASP A 232 -5.04 10.60 -2.57
C ASP A 232 -5.30 9.43 -1.60
N PHE A 233 -5.11 8.18 -2.04
CA PHE A 233 -5.23 7.01 -1.15
C PHE A 233 -4.15 6.98 -0.08
N THR A 234 -2.90 7.32 -0.41
CA THR A 234 -1.82 7.44 0.58
C THR A 234 -2.16 8.49 1.64
N CYS A 235 -2.65 9.66 1.23
CA CYS A 235 -3.09 10.71 2.15
C CYS A 235 -4.26 10.26 3.04
N LYS A 236 -5.23 9.53 2.47
CA LYS A 236 -6.34 8.93 3.24
C LYS A 236 -5.86 7.90 4.25
N ARG A 237 -4.93 7.01 3.86
CA ARG A 237 -4.32 6.03 4.76
C ARG A 237 -3.63 6.73 5.94
N GLU A 238 -2.87 7.79 5.67
CA GLU A 238 -2.22 8.58 6.72
C GLU A 238 -3.24 9.23 7.66
N HIS A 239 -4.30 9.82 7.11
CA HIS A 239 -5.38 10.41 7.91
C HIS A 239 -6.07 9.38 8.80
N ASP A 240 -6.41 8.22 8.24
CA ASP A 240 -7.09 7.15 8.97
C ASP A 240 -6.18 6.50 10.01
N CYS A 241 -4.88 6.34 9.72
CA CYS A 241 -3.88 5.89 10.68
C CYS A 241 -3.77 6.86 11.87
N ASN A 242 -3.71 8.16 11.59
CA ASN A 242 -3.71 9.19 12.62
C ASN A 242 -4.99 9.15 13.48
N ARG A 243 -6.15 8.91 12.86
CA ARG A 243 -7.42 8.75 13.58
C ARG A 243 -7.40 7.52 14.49
N LEU A 244 -6.88 6.38 14.01
CA LEU A 244 -6.71 5.16 14.79
C LEU A 244 -5.79 5.38 16.01
N MET A 245 -4.64 6.03 15.79
CA MET A 245 -3.69 6.34 16.85
C MET A 245 -4.28 7.29 17.90
N LYS A 246 -5.04 8.31 17.49
CA LYS A 246 -5.76 9.20 18.42
C LYS A 246 -6.77 8.43 19.26
N ARG A 247 -7.55 7.53 18.64
CA ARG A 247 -8.49 6.66 19.36
C ARG A 247 -7.77 5.81 20.42
N ASN A 248 -6.68 5.17 20.04
CA ASN A 248 -5.89 4.31 20.94
C ASN A 248 -5.28 5.11 22.10
N LYS A 249 -4.78 6.32 21.83
CA LYS A 249 -4.31 7.26 22.87
C LYS A 249 -5.43 7.64 23.85
N ASN A 250 -6.64 7.92 23.35
CA ASN A 250 -7.78 8.27 24.20
C ASN A 250 -8.21 7.09 25.08
N ILE A 251 -8.21 5.86 24.55
CA ILE A 251 -8.52 4.65 25.32
C ILE A 251 -7.45 4.44 26.42
N GLN A 252 -6.17 4.61 26.09
CA GLN A 252 -5.08 4.53 27.07
C GLN A 252 -5.25 5.57 28.18
N ALA A 253 -5.52 6.83 27.84
CA ALA A 253 -5.73 7.90 28.82
C ALA A 253 -6.94 7.62 29.73
N SER A 254 -8.02 7.04 29.19
CA SER A 254 -9.19 6.62 29.96
C SER A 254 -8.85 5.47 30.92
N LEU A 255 -8.05 4.50 30.49
CA LEU A 255 -7.56 3.41 31.36
C LEU A 255 -6.69 3.96 32.47
N ASP A 256 -5.72 4.82 32.15
CA ASP A 256 -4.83 5.42 33.15
C ASP A 256 -5.62 6.24 34.18
N SER A 257 -6.64 7.00 33.74
CA SER A 257 -7.52 7.75 34.64
C SER A 257 -8.30 6.84 35.60
N LYS A 258 -8.79 5.70 35.11
CA LYS A 258 -9.46 4.68 35.94
C LYS A 258 -8.51 4.07 36.97
N GLN A 259 -7.29 3.77 36.57
CA GLN A 259 -6.28 3.18 37.45
C GLN A 259 -5.82 4.16 38.53
N VAL A 260 -5.68 5.44 38.19
CA VAL A 260 -5.39 6.51 39.18
C VAL A 260 -6.54 6.65 40.18
N ALA A 261 -7.80 6.68 39.72
CA ALA A 261 -8.96 6.76 40.60
C ALA A 261 -9.06 5.55 41.54
N GLU A 262 -8.74 4.34 41.06
CA GLU A 262 -8.74 3.13 41.87
C GLU A 262 -7.63 3.12 42.92
N CYS A 263 -6.46 3.68 42.60
CA CYS A 263 -5.39 3.88 43.58
C CYS A 263 -5.71 4.99 44.60
N ALA A 264 -6.54 5.98 44.23
CA ALA A 264 -6.93 7.09 45.09
C ALA A 264 -8.10 6.75 46.05
N ASN A 265 -8.92 5.76 45.72
CA ASN A 265 -10.01 5.25 46.58
C ASN A 265 -9.53 4.25 47.66
N LYS A 266 -8.24 4.28 48.03
CA LYS A 266 -7.67 3.58 49.18
C LYS A 266 -7.89 4.39 50.45
#